data_AF-A0A2S2PHZ8-F1
#
_entry.id   AF-A0A2S2PHZ8-F1
#
_cell.length_a   1.000
_cell.length_b   1.000
_cell.length_c   1.000
_cell.angle_alpha   90.00
_cell.angle_beta   90.00
_cell.angle_gamma   90.00
#
_symmetry.space_group_name_H-M   'P 1'
#
loop_
_entity.id
_entity.type
_entity.pdbx_description
1 polymer ?
#
loop_
_entity_poly.entity_id
_entity_poly.type
_entity_poly.pdbx_seq_one_letter_code
_entity_poly.pdbx_strand_id
1 'polypeptide(L)'
;MNNMFDALNRKYPAEGIKKHSNDLEVLKQSLVWLDDWENHLLEGHITKQQFLTNNTAESLRITLTSTIDLIVYLLEECEFNYVLSAKFNQDSLEKFFGIIRQATGPNDHPSTTIFLQLYRLLSVYSLVKPPKTGNCTISGDLDYVPYINIADLKQSI
;
A
#
# COMPACT_ATOMS: atom_id res chain seq x y z
N MET A 1 -4.08 0.51 -20.39
CA MET A 1 -3.63 -0.33 -19.26
C MET A 1 -2.50 0.32 -18.45
N ASN A 2 -1.38 0.78 -19.03
CA ASN A 2 -0.29 1.44 -18.27
C ASN A 2 -0.77 2.66 -17.46
N ASN A 3 -1.54 3.57 -18.09
CA ASN A 3 -2.04 4.77 -17.40
C ASN A 3 -2.95 4.42 -16.21
N MET A 4 -3.77 3.37 -16.32
CA MET A 4 -4.62 2.88 -15.23
C MET A 4 -3.76 2.41 -14.05
N PHE A 5 -2.73 1.61 -14.34
CA PHE A 5 -1.81 1.12 -13.31
C PHE A 5 -1.07 2.27 -12.61
N ASP A 6 -0.60 3.25 -13.38
CA ASP A 6 0.10 4.42 -12.81
C ASP A 6 -0.84 5.26 -11.93
N ALA A 7 -2.09 5.48 -12.37
CA ALA A 7 -3.09 6.17 -11.57
C ALA A 7 -3.44 5.41 -10.28
N LEU A 8 -3.45 4.07 -10.31
CA LEU A 8 -3.64 3.23 -9.12
C LEU A 8 -2.39 3.14 -8.22
N ASN A 9 -1.24 3.67 -8.65
CA ASN A 9 0.04 3.48 -7.97
C ASN A 9 0.88 4.76 -7.85
N ARG A 10 0.25 5.91 -7.61
CA ARG A 10 0.94 7.19 -7.34
C ARG A 10 1.62 7.13 -5.97
N LYS A 11 2.96 7.27 -5.95
CA LYS A 11 3.82 7.04 -4.78
C LYS A 11 4.35 8.33 -4.16
N TYR A 12 4.62 9.34 -4.98
CA TYR A 12 5.26 10.58 -4.53
C TYR A 12 4.30 11.76 -4.52
N PRO A 13 4.45 12.74 -3.61
CA PRO A 13 3.61 13.94 -3.58
C PRO A 13 3.58 14.72 -4.90
N ALA A 14 4.67 14.71 -5.66
CA ALA A 14 4.76 15.39 -6.96
C ALA A 14 3.79 14.82 -8.01
N GLU A 15 3.50 13.52 -7.93
CA GLU A 15 2.58 12.78 -8.82
C GLU A 15 1.26 12.40 -8.13
N GLY A 16 1.04 12.86 -6.90
CA GLY A 16 -0.17 12.57 -6.14
C GLY A 16 -1.42 13.07 -6.88
N ILE A 17 -2.50 12.32 -6.77
CA ILE A 17 -3.78 12.64 -7.43
C ILE A 17 -4.36 13.89 -6.79
N LYS A 18 -4.75 14.88 -7.59
CA LYS A 18 -5.29 16.18 -7.15
C LYS A 18 -6.69 16.40 -7.73
N LYS A 19 -7.47 17.34 -7.17
CA LYS A 19 -8.84 17.66 -7.61
C LYS A 19 -9.00 17.84 -9.13
N HIS A 20 -7.98 18.36 -9.81
CA HIS A 20 -7.99 18.62 -11.26
C HIS A 20 -6.96 17.79 -12.04
N SER A 21 -6.46 16.70 -11.45
CA SER A 21 -5.52 15.81 -12.16
C SER A 21 -6.26 14.90 -13.14
N ASN A 22 -5.58 14.57 -14.24
CA ASN A 22 -6.09 13.63 -15.25
C ASN A 22 -6.25 12.19 -14.72
N ASP A 23 -5.66 11.85 -13.56
CA ASP A 23 -5.70 10.49 -13.01
C ASP A 23 -7.13 9.99 -12.73
N LEU A 24 -8.01 10.85 -12.20
CA LEU A 24 -9.41 10.48 -11.97
C LEU A 24 -10.14 10.16 -13.27
N GLU A 25 -9.87 10.92 -14.32
CA GLU A 25 -10.44 10.70 -15.64
C GLU A 25 -9.92 9.39 -16.25
N VAL A 26 -8.62 9.11 -16.10
CA VAL A 26 -8.03 7.84 -16.52
C VAL A 26 -8.70 6.64 -15.83
N LEU A 27 -8.97 6.74 -14.53
CA LEU A 27 -9.64 5.66 -13.80
C LEU A 27 -11.09 5.46 -14.28
N LYS A 28 -11.85 6.54 -14.51
CA LYS A 28 -13.20 6.47 -15.07
C LYS A 28 -13.22 5.88 -16.48
N GLN A 29 -12.31 6.31 -17.34
CA GLN A 29 -12.14 5.74 -18.68
C GLN A 29 -11.73 4.27 -18.65
N SER A 30 -10.98 3.85 -17.62
CA SER A 30 -10.60 2.45 -17.44
C SER A 30 -11.80 1.55 -17.11
N LEU A 31 -12.80 2.06 -16.40
CA LEU A 31 -14.08 1.36 -16.17
C LEU A 31 -14.85 1.19 -17.48
N VAL A 32 -15.01 2.26 -18.25
CA VAL A 32 -15.68 2.22 -19.57
C VAL A 32 -14.98 1.25 -20.51
N TRP A 33 -13.64 1.32 -20.58
CA TRP A 33 -12.85 0.39 -21.38
C TRP A 33 -13.06 -1.07 -20.97
N LEU A 34 -13.20 -1.35 -19.67
CA LEU A 34 -13.46 -2.71 -19.18
C LEU A 34 -14.89 -3.17 -19.52
N ASP A 35 -15.89 -2.29 -19.51
CA ASP A 35 -17.25 -2.58 -19.99
C ASP A 35 -17.25 -2.89 -21.49
N ASP A 36 -16.59 -2.06 -22.30
CA ASP A 36 -16.49 -2.24 -23.74
C ASP A 36 -15.75 -3.55 -24.09
N TRP A 37 -14.71 -3.91 -23.34
CA TRP A 37 -14.00 -5.18 -23.53
C TRP A 37 -14.89 -6.38 -23.22
N GLU A 38 -15.73 -6.31 -22.19
CA GLU A 38 -16.71 -7.34 -21.86
C GLU A 38 -17.84 -7.42 -22.91
N ASN A 39 -18.30 -6.29 -23.44
CA ASN A 39 -19.29 -6.26 -24.53
C ASN A 39 -18.79 -7.01 -25.78
N HIS A 40 -17.52 -6.83 -26.16
CA HIS A 40 -16.93 -7.59 -27.27
C HIS A 40 -16.94 -9.11 -27.03
N LEU A 41 -16.90 -9.57 -25.77
CA LEU A 41 -17.06 -10.99 -25.44
C LEU A 41 -18.52 -11.44 -25.63
N LEU A 42 -19.48 -10.63 -25.18
CA LEU A 42 -20.91 -10.92 -25.29
C LEU A 42 -21.39 -10.96 -26.75
N GLU A 43 -20.84 -10.08 -27.59
CA GLU A 43 -21.11 -10.02 -29.03
C GLU A 43 -20.39 -11.12 -29.84
N GLY A 44 -19.47 -11.86 -29.20
CA GLY A 44 -18.73 -12.95 -29.83
C GLY A 44 -17.53 -12.50 -30.68
N HIS A 45 -17.08 -11.25 -30.54
CA HIS A 45 -15.87 -10.74 -31.20
C HIS A 45 -14.58 -11.29 -30.60
N ILE A 46 -14.60 -11.68 -29.32
CA ILE A 46 -13.50 -12.34 -28.62
C ILE A 46 -13.97 -13.62 -27.93
N THR A 47 -13.04 -14.51 -27.60
CA THR A 47 -13.31 -15.74 -26.86
C THR A 47 -13.15 -15.53 -25.35
N LYS A 48 -13.72 -16.45 -24.55
CA LYS A 48 -13.57 -16.40 -23.07
C LYS A 48 -12.11 -16.43 -22.61
N GLN A 49 -11.22 -17.06 -23.36
CA GLN A 49 -9.78 -17.12 -23.04
C GLN A 49 -9.07 -15.78 -23.31
N GLN A 50 -9.68 -14.89 -24.10
CA GLN A 50 -9.16 -13.56 -24.42
C GLN A 50 -9.74 -12.47 -23.51
N PHE A 51 -10.57 -12.84 -22.54
CA PHE A 51 -11.11 -11.95 -21.52
C PHE A 51 -10.66 -12.42 -20.12
N LEU A 52 -10.86 -11.56 -19.12
CA LEU A 52 -10.66 -11.89 -17.72
C LEU A 52 -11.65 -12.98 -17.28
N THR A 53 -11.31 -13.71 -16.22
CA THR A 53 -12.33 -14.52 -15.54
C THR A 53 -13.39 -13.59 -14.94
N ASN A 54 -14.64 -14.07 -14.82
CA ASN A 54 -15.74 -13.27 -14.27
C ASN A 54 -15.37 -12.66 -12.90
N ASN A 55 -14.74 -13.44 -12.03
CA ASN A 55 -14.33 -12.96 -10.70
C ASN A 55 -13.29 -11.84 -10.79
N THR A 56 -12.32 -11.95 -11.70
CA THR A 56 -11.27 -10.93 -11.87
C THR A 56 -11.83 -9.66 -12.47
N ALA A 57 -12.71 -9.75 -13.47
CA ALA A 57 -13.38 -8.59 -14.06
C ALA A 57 -14.21 -7.83 -13.01
N GLU A 58 -15.04 -8.55 -12.26
CA GLU A 58 -15.88 -7.98 -11.21
C GLU A 58 -15.05 -7.34 -10.10
N SER A 59 -14.01 -8.04 -9.63
CA SER A 59 -13.10 -7.51 -8.61
C SER A 59 -12.37 -6.25 -9.08
N LEU A 60 -12.00 -6.19 -10.36
CA LEU A 60 -11.37 -5.01 -10.95
C LEU A 60 -12.34 -3.82 -11.01
N ARG A 61 -13.61 -4.04 -11.36
CA ARG A 61 -14.66 -3.00 -11.30
C ARG A 61 -14.81 -2.45 -9.90
N ILE A 62 -14.96 -3.33 -8.91
CA ILE A 62 -15.09 -2.93 -7.51
C ILE A 62 -13.85 -2.14 -7.06
N THR A 63 -12.65 -2.60 -7.42
CA THR A 63 -11.40 -1.92 -7.07
C THR A 63 -11.33 -0.51 -7.69
N LEU A 64 -11.67 -0.35 -8.96
CA LEU A 64 -11.66 0.94 -9.65
C LEU A 64 -12.69 1.89 -9.04
N THR A 65 -13.94 1.43 -8.88
CA THR A 65 -15.02 2.24 -8.31
C THR A 65 -14.71 2.69 -6.88
N SER A 66 -14.32 1.75 -6.00
CA SER A 66 -13.96 2.08 -4.61
C SER A 66 -12.76 3.01 -4.52
N THR A 67 -11.77 2.86 -5.40
CA THR A 67 -10.61 3.76 -5.45
C THR A 67 -11.02 5.18 -5.86
N ILE A 68 -11.87 5.32 -6.89
CA ILE A 68 -12.40 6.61 -7.32
C ILE A 68 -13.16 7.27 -6.18
N ASP A 69 -14.11 6.56 -5.57
CA ASP A 69 -14.94 7.07 -4.49
C ASP A 69 -14.10 7.54 -3.29
N LEU A 70 -13.09 6.74 -2.90
CA LEU A 70 -12.19 7.09 -1.82
C LEU A 70 -11.33 8.32 -2.16
N ILE A 71 -10.80 8.42 -3.39
CA ILE A 71 -10.04 9.60 -3.82
C ILE A 71 -10.93 10.84 -3.78
N VAL A 72 -12.13 10.76 -4.32
CA VAL A 72 -13.09 11.87 -4.35
C VAL A 72 -13.42 12.32 -2.93
N TYR A 73 -13.76 11.39 -2.04
CA TYR A 73 -14.01 11.69 -0.63
C TYR A 73 -12.81 12.37 0.05
N LEU A 74 -11.60 11.83 -0.13
CA LEU A 74 -10.39 12.39 0.48
C LEU A 74 -10.05 13.80 -0.04
N LEU A 75 -10.32 14.08 -1.32
CA LEU A 75 -10.03 15.37 -1.91
C LEU A 75 -11.14 16.39 -1.60
N GLU A 76 -12.40 16.01 -1.77
CA GLU A 76 -13.55 16.92 -1.69
C GLU A 76 -14.04 17.13 -0.26
N GLU A 77 -14.24 16.05 0.50
CA GLU A 77 -14.80 16.10 1.86
C GLU A 77 -13.72 16.30 2.94
N CYS A 78 -12.56 15.62 2.81
CA CYS A 78 -11.45 15.77 3.77
C CYS A 78 -10.47 16.90 3.40
N GLU A 79 -10.66 17.54 2.25
CA GLU A 79 -9.84 18.66 1.76
C GLU A 79 -8.33 18.37 1.68
N PHE A 80 -7.94 17.10 1.43
CA PHE A 80 -6.52 16.79 1.23
C PHE A 80 -6.00 17.40 -0.07
N ASN A 81 -4.77 17.93 -0.03
CA ASN A 81 -4.12 18.55 -1.19
C ASN A 81 -3.85 17.55 -2.33
N TYR A 82 -3.57 16.30 -1.98
CA TYR A 82 -3.33 15.20 -2.91
C TYR A 82 -3.57 13.85 -2.24
N VAL A 83 -3.75 12.80 -3.06
CA VAL A 83 -3.91 11.41 -2.61
C VAL A 83 -2.83 10.53 -3.24
N LEU A 84 -2.24 9.62 -2.44
CA LEU A 84 -1.26 8.64 -2.89
C LEU A 84 -1.92 7.27 -3.00
N SER A 85 -2.41 6.94 -4.19
CA SER A 85 -3.11 5.67 -4.46
C SER A 85 -2.25 4.43 -4.20
N ALA A 86 -0.92 4.55 -4.28
CA ALA A 86 0.00 3.47 -3.89
C ALA A 86 -0.10 3.05 -2.41
N LYS A 87 -0.81 3.81 -1.57
CA LYS A 87 -1.07 3.47 -0.16
C LYS A 87 -2.32 2.61 0.04
N PHE A 88 -3.11 2.39 -0.99
CA PHE A 88 -4.33 1.57 -0.92
C PHE A 88 -4.06 0.08 -1.14
N ASN A 89 -2.87 -0.29 -1.61
CA ASN A 89 -2.50 -1.67 -1.89
C ASN A 89 -1.80 -2.35 -0.70
N GLN A 90 -1.63 -3.68 -0.81
CA GLN A 90 -1.00 -4.50 0.22
C GLN A 90 0.53 -4.59 0.10
N ASP A 91 1.18 -3.85 -0.81
CA ASP A 91 2.62 -3.94 -1.05
C ASP A 91 3.44 -3.70 0.22
N SER A 92 2.97 -2.79 1.09
CA SER A 92 3.65 -2.50 2.36
C SER A 92 3.65 -3.70 3.30
N LEU A 93 2.57 -4.49 3.30
CA LEU A 93 2.45 -5.72 4.07
C LEU A 93 3.31 -6.84 3.45
N GLU A 94 3.33 -6.97 2.13
CA GLU A 94 4.19 -7.94 1.45
C GLU A 94 5.67 -7.65 1.65
N LYS A 95 6.08 -6.37 1.63
CA LYS A 95 7.43 -5.93 2.00
C LYS A 95 7.77 -6.32 3.43
N PHE A 96 6.82 -6.15 4.36
CA PHE A 96 7.02 -6.58 5.75
C PHE A 96 7.25 -8.09 5.85
N PHE A 97 6.47 -8.92 5.15
CA PHE A 97 6.72 -10.37 5.10
C PHE A 97 8.07 -10.70 4.46
N GLY A 98 8.50 -9.93 3.46
CA GLY A 98 9.85 -10.01 2.91
C GLY A 98 10.94 -9.75 3.94
N ILE A 99 10.79 -8.71 4.76
CA ILE A 99 11.73 -8.39 5.87
C ILE A 99 11.79 -9.53 6.89
N ILE A 100 10.63 -10.08 7.28
CA ILE A 100 10.58 -11.21 8.22
C ILE A 100 11.33 -12.43 7.67
N ARG A 101 11.08 -12.81 6.42
CA ARG A 101 11.81 -13.92 5.75
C ARG A 101 13.30 -13.63 5.60
N GLN A 102 13.69 -12.38 5.34
CA GLN A 102 15.09 -12.02 5.28
C GLN A 102 15.78 -12.11 6.66
N ALA A 103 15.04 -11.79 7.73
CA ALA A 103 15.54 -11.86 9.10
C ALA A 103 15.76 -13.30 9.60
N THR A 104 15.15 -14.30 8.97
CA THR A 104 15.35 -15.73 9.29
C THR A 104 16.55 -16.36 8.57
N GLY A 105 17.27 -15.59 7.73
CA GLY A 105 18.44 -16.07 7.01
C GLY A 105 18.07 -17.19 6.02
N PRO A 106 18.69 -18.38 6.07
CA PRO A 106 18.36 -19.49 5.17
C PRO A 106 16.96 -20.10 5.38
N ASN A 107 16.28 -19.77 6.48
CA ASN A 107 14.98 -20.34 6.80
C ASN A 107 13.82 -19.49 6.22
N ASP A 108 13.62 -19.55 4.91
CA ASP A 108 12.61 -18.75 4.19
C ASP A 108 11.15 -19.05 4.59
N HIS A 109 10.91 -20.13 5.34
CA HIS A 109 9.60 -20.58 5.79
C HIS A 109 9.58 -20.73 7.32
N PRO A 110 9.63 -19.62 8.09
CA PRO A 110 9.60 -19.70 9.54
C PRO A 110 8.32 -20.36 10.05
N SER A 111 8.44 -21.11 11.15
CA SER A 111 7.26 -21.54 11.91
C SER A 111 6.56 -20.34 12.54
N THR A 112 5.29 -20.50 12.92
CA THR A 112 4.49 -19.45 13.57
C THR A 112 5.18 -18.87 14.81
N THR A 113 5.88 -19.70 15.59
CA THR A 113 6.64 -19.26 16.77
C THR A 113 7.79 -18.32 16.40
N ILE A 114 8.57 -18.68 15.37
CA ILE A 114 9.69 -17.85 14.89
C ILE A 114 9.16 -16.55 14.29
N PHE A 115 8.08 -16.62 13.51
CA PHE A 115 7.42 -15.44 12.96
C PHE A 115 6.98 -14.47 14.07
N LEU A 116 6.33 -14.96 15.12
CA LEU A 116 5.86 -14.15 16.24
C LEU A 116 7.03 -13.51 17.02
N GLN A 117 8.11 -14.26 17.23
CA GLN A 117 9.32 -13.74 17.89
C GLN A 117 9.96 -12.62 17.07
N LEU A 118 10.08 -12.80 15.75
CA LEU A 118 10.63 -11.78 14.86
C LEU A 118 9.73 -10.57 14.71
N TYR A 119 8.41 -10.77 14.64
CA TYR A 119 7.43 -9.69 14.64
C TYR A 119 7.59 -8.80 15.88
N ARG A 120 7.69 -9.41 17.08
CA ARG A 120 7.92 -8.68 18.34
C ARG A 120 9.26 -7.96 18.31
N LEU A 121 10.32 -8.64 17.89
CA LEU A 121 11.66 -8.07 17.83
C LEU A 121 11.72 -6.86 16.89
N LEU A 122 11.18 -6.97 15.68
CA LEU A 122 11.19 -5.87 14.70
C LEU A 122 10.31 -4.71 15.12
N SER A 123 9.20 -4.98 15.82
CA SER A 123 8.31 -3.95 16.36
C SER A 123 8.98 -3.16 17.49
N VAL A 124 9.80 -3.80 18.33
CA VAL A 124 10.57 -3.11 19.38
C VAL A 124 11.80 -2.42 18.78
N TYR A 125 12.48 -3.07 17.84
CA TYR A 125 13.68 -2.53 17.19
C TYR A 125 13.41 -1.21 16.48
N SER A 126 12.25 -1.07 15.82
CA SER A 126 11.85 0.17 15.16
C SER A 126 11.61 1.35 16.12
N LEU A 127 11.25 1.07 17.38
CA LEU A 127 11.07 2.08 18.43
C LEU A 127 12.40 2.46 19.10
N VAL A 128 13.26 1.46 19.36
CA VAL A 128 14.52 1.65 20.10
C VAL A 128 15.62 2.25 19.22
N LYS A 129 15.65 1.89 17.93
CA LYS A 129 16.66 2.39 17.00
C LYS A 129 15.99 3.17 15.88
N PRO A 130 15.98 4.52 15.96
CA PRO A 130 15.43 5.33 14.90
C PRO A 130 16.18 5.06 13.58
N PRO A 131 15.48 5.08 12.44
CA PRO A 131 16.09 4.86 11.13
C PRO A 131 17.18 5.92 10.87
N LYS A 132 18.29 5.49 10.26
CA LYS A 132 19.46 6.37 9.96
C LYS A 132 19.12 7.61 9.12
N THR A 133 17.95 7.63 8.47
CA THR A 133 17.50 8.69 7.55
C THR A 133 16.17 9.34 7.97
N GLY A 134 15.70 9.15 9.21
CA GLY A 134 14.58 9.93 9.74
C GLY A 134 15.03 11.36 10.04
N ASN A 135 14.17 12.37 9.80
CA ASN A 135 14.34 13.76 10.25
C ASN A 135 14.20 13.87 11.80
N CYS A 136 14.88 13.01 12.54
CA CYS A 136 15.06 13.16 13.97
C CYS A 136 16.44 13.76 14.16
N THR A 137 16.53 15.10 14.21
CA THR A 137 17.66 15.72 14.88
C THR A 137 17.64 15.22 16.31
N ILE A 138 18.75 14.64 16.78
CA ILE A 138 18.96 14.45 18.22
C ILE A 138 18.94 15.87 18.76
N SER A 139 17.82 16.30 19.34
CA SER A 139 17.75 17.60 20.00
C SER A 139 18.92 17.62 20.97
N GLY A 140 19.80 18.62 20.85
CA GLY A 140 20.95 18.82 21.74
C GLY A 140 20.54 19.22 23.15
N ASP A 141 19.35 18.80 23.59
CA ASP A 141 18.86 18.96 24.93
C ASP A 141 19.62 17.92 25.78
N LEU A 142 20.60 18.42 26.53
CA LEU A 142 21.44 17.64 27.46
C LEU A 142 20.62 16.94 28.56
N ASP A 143 19.30 17.12 28.58
CA ASP A 143 18.33 16.57 29.51
C ASP A 143 17.43 15.46 28.90
N TYR A 144 17.80 14.88 27.74
CA TYR A 144 17.05 13.75 27.18
C TYR A 144 17.17 12.50 28.08
N VAL A 145 16.16 12.28 28.92
CA VAL A 145 15.94 11.02 29.62
C VAL A 145 14.95 10.19 28.79
N PRO A 146 15.36 9.07 28.17
CA PRO A 146 14.44 8.23 27.43
C PRO A 146 13.36 7.68 28.37
N TYR A 147 12.08 7.85 28.00
CA TYR A 147 10.92 7.38 28.77
C TYR A 147 10.87 5.86 28.98
N ILE A 148 11.61 5.11 28.17
CA ILE A 148 11.72 3.66 28.24
C ILE A 148 13.20 3.31 28.15
N ASN A 149 13.70 2.62 29.17
CA ASN A 149 15.08 2.18 29.25
C ASN A 149 15.17 0.67 28.98
N ILE A 150 16.35 0.18 28.59
CA ILE A 150 16.58 -1.25 28.31
C ILE A 150 16.27 -2.12 29.54
N ALA A 151 16.39 -1.55 30.75
CA ALA A 151 16.02 -2.21 32.00
C ALA A 151 14.51 -2.51 32.10
N ASP A 152 13.65 -1.66 31.53
CA ASP A 152 12.19 -1.81 31.61
C ASP A 152 11.71 -2.98 30.73
N LEU A 153 12.41 -3.24 29.63
CA LEU A 153 12.13 -4.37 28.74
C LEU A 153 12.43 -5.73 29.38
N LYS A 154 13.26 -5.78 30.43
CA LYS A 154 13.57 -7.03 31.16
C LYS A 154 12.42 -7.49 32.07
N GLN A 155 11.46 -6.63 32.38
CA GLN A 155 10.28 -7.01 33.19
C GLN A 155 9.12 -7.56 32.35
N SER A 156 9.20 -7.46 31.03
CA SER A 156 8.16 -7.87 30.07
C SER A 156 8.43 -9.20 29.36
N ILE A 157 9.44 -9.95 29.79
CA ILE A 157 9.75 -11.34 29.39
C ILE A 157 9.53 -12.25 30.60
#